data_AF-A0A0R2LHR3-F1
#
_entry.id   AF-A0A0R2LHR3-F1
#
_cell.length_a   1.000
_cell.length_b   1.000
_cell.length_c   1.000
_cell.angle_alpha   90.00
_cell.angle_beta   90.00
_cell.angle_gamma   90.00
#
_symmetry.space_group_name_H-M   'P 1'
#
loop_
_entity.id
_entity.type
_entity.pdbx_description
1 polymer ?
#
loop_
_entity_poly.entity_id
_entity_poly.type
_entity_poly.pdbx_seq_one_letter_code
_entity_poly.pdbx_strand_id
1 'polypeptide(L)'
;MVKIKQTKSFTRNFKKLEKKHFPVSLIRNCVIAIISGDKKTLVKIKDHNLKGGWNGYREFHPARYGNYGASYDGWIVIYKYDHGELILTLVSTEDHDILKG
;
A
#
# COMPACT_ATOMS: atom_id res chain seq x y z
N MET A 1 12.21 -8.61 14.52
CA MET A 1 11.01 -7.79 14.21
C MET A 1 11.32 -6.90 13.02
N VAL A 2 10.47 -6.88 11.99
CA VAL A 2 10.65 -5.97 10.84
C VAL A 2 10.37 -4.54 11.28
N LYS A 3 11.29 -3.62 10.98
CA LYS A 3 11.10 -2.20 11.26
C LYS A 3 10.31 -1.55 10.14
N ILE A 4 9.29 -0.77 10.50
CA ILE A 4 8.43 -0.08 9.55
C ILE A 4 8.80 1.40 9.54
N LYS A 5 9.05 1.95 8.36
CA LYS A 5 9.25 3.38 8.14
C LYS A 5 8.17 3.93 7.24
N GLN A 6 7.86 5.21 7.43
CA GLN A 6 6.93 5.97 6.60
C GLN A 6 7.66 7.17 6.03
N THR A 7 7.55 7.39 4.73
CA THR A 7 8.05 8.63 4.12
C THR A 7 7.15 9.80 4.48
N LYS A 8 7.66 11.03 4.34
CA LYS A 8 6.85 12.25 4.48
C LYS A 8 5.66 12.27 3.51
N SER A 9 5.84 11.71 2.30
CA SER A 9 4.78 11.62 1.29
C SER A 9 3.65 10.70 1.77
N PHE A 10 4.00 9.51 2.25
CA PHE A 10 3.05 8.56 2.82
C PHE A 10 2.27 9.19 3.97
N THR A 11 2.96 9.74 4.98
CA THR A 11 2.30 10.31 6.17
C THR A 11 1.36 11.46 5.80
N ARG A 12 1.74 12.33 4.87
CA ARG A 12 0.89 13.44 4.41
C ARG A 12 -0.37 12.94 3.71
N ASN A 13 -0.25 11.99 2.78
CA ASN A 13 -1.39 11.48 2.03
C ASN A 13 -2.30 10.59 2.89
N PHE A 14 -1.71 9.82 3.81
CA PHE A 14 -2.46 9.05 4.80
C PHE A 14 -3.40 9.94 5.61
N LYS A 15 -2.89 11.04 6.16
CA LYS A 15 -3.70 12.02 6.92
C LYS A 15 -4.80 12.66 6.06
N LYS A 16 -4.55 12.89 4.76
CA LYS A 16 -5.58 13.41 3.85
C LYS A 16 -6.72 12.39 3.66
N LEU A 17 -6.40 11.12 3.49
CA LEU A 17 -7.39 10.05 3.36
C LEU A 17 -8.18 9.83 4.65
N GLU A 18 -7.49 9.86 5.79
CA GLU A 18 -8.13 9.78 7.12
C GLU A 18 -9.17 10.90 7.31
N LYS A 19 -8.84 12.14 6.93
CA LYS A 19 -9.79 13.27 6.95
C LYS A 19 -10.99 13.09 5.99
N LYS A 20 -10.83 12.31 4.92
CA LYS A 20 -11.91 11.95 3.99
C LYS A 20 -12.68 10.70 4.44
N HIS A 21 -12.49 10.25 5.68
CA HIS A 21 -13.13 9.05 6.24
C HIS A 21 -12.84 7.76 5.47
N PHE A 22 -11.70 7.68 4.78
CA PHE A 22 -11.25 6.40 4.24
C PHE A 22 -10.96 5.42 5.38
N PRO A 23 -11.22 4.11 5.21
CA PRO A 23 -10.97 3.10 6.22
C PRO A 23 -9.48 2.75 6.32
N VAL A 24 -8.63 3.76 6.58
CA VAL A 24 -7.15 3.65 6.56
C VAL A 24 -6.60 2.62 7.55
N SER A 25 -7.39 2.17 8.52
CA SER A 25 -7.09 1.04 9.40
C SER A 25 -6.83 -0.26 8.64
N LEU A 26 -7.41 -0.46 7.44
CA LEU A 26 -7.15 -1.62 6.59
C LEU A 26 -5.67 -1.72 6.18
N ILE A 27 -4.98 -0.57 6.03
CA ILE A 27 -3.56 -0.55 5.67
C ILE A 27 -2.74 -1.30 6.72
N ARG A 28 -3.09 -1.16 8.01
CA ARG A 28 -2.39 -1.86 9.10
C ARG A 28 -2.48 -3.38 8.94
N ASN A 29 -3.66 -3.90 8.62
CA ASN A 29 -3.86 -5.33 8.44
C ASN A 29 -3.11 -5.86 7.21
N CYS A 30 -3.09 -5.09 6.12
CA CYS A 30 -2.31 -5.42 4.94
C CYS A 30 -0.80 -5.48 5.26
N VAL A 31 -0.28 -4.51 6.01
CA VAL A 31 1.13 -4.47 6.43
C VAL A 31 1.48 -5.66 7.33
N ILE A 32 0.59 -6.06 8.24
CA ILE A 32 0.79 -7.26 9.06
C ILE A 32 0.92 -8.51 8.17
N ALA A 33 0.03 -8.66 7.18
CA ALA A 33 0.08 -9.79 6.24
C ALA A 33 1.35 -9.79 5.37
N ILE A 34 1.82 -8.61 4.97
CA ILE A 34 3.09 -8.45 4.23
C ILE A 34 4.29 -8.88 5.08
N ILE A 35 4.31 -8.51 6.36
CA ILE A 35 5.40 -8.86 7.28
C ILE A 35 5.37 -10.35 7.65
N SER A 36 4.17 -10.93 7.80
CA SER A 36 4.02 -12.36 8.13
C SER A 36 4.17 -13.29 6.92
N GLY A 37 4.14 -12.75 5.70
CA GLY A 37 4.17 -13.55 4.48
C GLY A 37 2.89 -14.34 4.23
N ASP A 38 1.73 -13.82 4.68
CA ASP A 38 0.42 -14.46 4.47
C ASP A 38 0.03 -14.45 2.98
N LYS A 39 0.40 -15.51 2.27
CA LYS A 39 0.15 -15.69 0.83
C LYS A 39 -1.32 -15.51 0.44
N LYS A 40 -2.27 -15.96 1.27
CA LYS A 40 -3.71 -15.86 0.96
C LYS A 40 -4.13 -14.39 0.94
N THR A 41 -3.69 -13.63 1.94
CA THR A 41 -3.98 -12.19 2.00
C THR A 41 -3.23 -11.43 0.91
N LEU A 42 -1.96 -11.76 0.64
CA LEU A 42 -1.18 -11.11 -0.43
C LEU A 42 -1.85 -11.22 -1.81
N VAL A 43 -2.34 -12.42 -2.16
CA VAL A 43 -3.12 -12.61 -3.39
C VAL A 43 -4.42 -11.78 -3.36
N LYS A 44 -5.12 -11.78 -2.23
CA LYS A 44 -6.38 -11.02 -2.06
C LYS A 44 -6.20 -9.52 -2.27
N ILE A 45 -5.14 -8.93 -1.69
CA ILE A 45 -4.85 -7.50 -1.80
C ILE A 45 -4.11 -7.14 -3.10
N LYS A 46 -3.91 -8.13 -3.99
CA LYS A 46 -3.13 -7.99 -5.23
C LYS A 46 -1.75 -7.39 -5.01
N ASP A 47 -1.04 -7.86 -3.99
CA ASP A 47 0.34 -7.45 -3.75
C ASP A 47 1.26 -7.92 -4.88
N HIS A 48 1.93 -6.99 -5.55
CA HIS A 48 2.81 -7.30 -6.69
C HIS A 48 3.93 -6.28 -6.87
N ASN A 49 4.97 -6.68 -7.62
CA ASN A 49 6.09 -5.80 -7.96
C ASN A 49 5.65 -4.77 -9.00
N LEU A 50 6.08 -3.53 -8.79
CA LEU A 50 6.00 -2.47 -9.77
C LEU A 50 7.14 -2.60 -10.80
N LYS A 51 6.96 -1.96 -11.96
CA LYS A 51 7.91 -1.97 -13.08
C LYS A 51 8.35 -0.54 -13.43
N GLY A 52 9.28 -0.40 -14.38
CA GLY A 52 9.74 0.91 -14.87
C GLY A 52 10.54 1.69 -13.80
N GLY A 53 10.30 3.00 -13.69
CA GLY A 53 10.94 3.86 -12.67
C GLY A 53 10.67 3.44 -11.23
N TRP A 54 9.69 2.56 -11.00
CA TRP A 54 9.34 1.98 -9.71
C TRP A 54 9.88 0.55 -9.51
N ASN A 55 10.86 0.12 -10.30
CA ASN A 55 11.48 -1.18 -10.11
C ASN A 55 12.04 -1.34 -8.68
N GLY A 56 11.77 -2.49 -8.05
CA GLY A 56 12.11 -2.76 -6.65
C GLY A 56 11.07 -2.27 -5.63
N TYR A 57 10.01 -1.59 -6.07
CA TYR A 57 8.84 -1.29 -5.26
C TYR A 57 7.73 -2.32 -5.49
N ARG A 58 6.81 -2.37 -4.54
CA ARG A 58 5.61 -3.19 -4.55
C ARG A 58 4.38 -2.34 -4.26
N GLU A 59 3.24 -2.74 -4.79
CA GLU A 59 1.96 -2.12 -4.48
C GLU A 59 0.92 -3.13 -4.01
N PHE A 60 -0.01 -2.68 -3.18
CA PHE A 60 -1.19 -3.43 -2.79
C PHE A 60 -2.43 -2.54 -2.68
N HIS A 61 -3.62 -3.15 -2.76
CA HIS A 61 -4.92 -2.48 -2.71
C HIS A 61 -5.61 -2.72 -1.35
N PRO A 62 -5.64 -1.75 -0.43
CA PRO A 62 -6.19 -1.96 0.92
C PRO A 62 -7.69 -2.24 0.93
N ALA A 63 -8.44 -1.67 -0.03
CA ALA A 63 -9.87 -1.88 -0.19
C ALA A 63 -10.27 -3.36 -0.29
N ARG A 64 -9.43 -4.15 -0.98
CA ARG A 64 -9.65 -5.57 -1.20
C ARG A 64 -9.58 -6.37 0.09
N TYR A 65 -8.85 -5.91 1.10
CA TYR A 65 -8.79 -6.59 2.40
C TYR A 65 -10.19 -6.66 3.04
N GLY A 66 -10.93 -5.55 3.02
CA GLY A 66 -12.27 -5.43 3.61
C GLY A 66 -13.44 -5.69 2.65
N ASN A 67 -13.17 -6.15 1.42
CA ASN A 67 -14.16 -6.31 0.34
C ASN A 67 -14.92 -5.00 0.01
N TYR A 68 -14.26 -3.85 0.16
CA TYR A 68 -14.80 -2.59 -0.35
C TYR A 68 -14.75 -2.68 -1.89
N GLY A 69 -15.92 -2.58 -2.53
CA GLY A 69 -16.09 -2.89 -3.95
C GLY A 69 -15.25 -2.05 -4.93
N ALA A 70 -15.45 -2.26 -6.23
CA ALA A 70 -14.64 -1.69 -7.31
C ALA A 70 -14.43 -0.16 -7.23
N SER A 71 -15.34 0.58 -6.59
CA SER A 71 -15.22 2.03 -6.33
C SER A 71 -13.96 2.44 -5.55
N TYR A 72 -13.27 1.51 -4.89
CA TYR A 72 -12.04 1.77 -4.13
C TYR A 72 -10.79 1.10 -4.73
N ASP A 73 -10.86 0.52 -5.93
CA ASP A 73 -9.71 -0.19 -6.52
C ASP A 73 -8.53 0.74 -6.84
N GLY A 74 -8.78 2.04 -7.07
CA GLY A 74 -7.73 3.06 -7.21
C GLY A 74 -7.00 3.41 -5.91
N TRP A 75 -7.46 2.89 -4.76
CA TRP A 75 -6.74 3.05 -3.50
C TRP A 75 -5.58 2.06 -3.42
N ILE A 76 -4.36 2.58 -3.54
CA ILE A 76 -3.13 1.79 -3.48
C ILE A 76 -2.18 2.31 -2.40
N VAL A 77 -1.33 1.41 -1.93
CA VAL A 77 -0.16 1.72 -1.11
C VAL A 77 1.08 1.16 -1.79
N ILE A 78 2.07 2.02 -1.99
CA ILE A 78 3.38 1.64 -2.53
C ILE A 78 4.37 1.50 -1.37
N TYR A 79 5.13 0.41 -1.39
CA TYR A 79 6.17 0.13 -0.40
C TYR A 79 7.39 -0.53 -1.03
N LYS A 80 8.47 -0.63 -0.27
CA LYS A 80 9.61 -1.47 -0.62
C LYS A 80 10.25 -2.07 0.63
N TYR A 81 10.99 -3.14 0.44
CA TYR A 81 11.96 -3.61 1.42
C TYR A 81 13.33 -3.02 1.12
N ASP A 82 13.96 -2.47 2.14
CA ASP A 82 15.28 -1.84 2.03
C ASP A 82 16.06 -2.12 3.31
N HIS A 83 17.21 -2.81 3.20
CA HIS A 83 18.06 -3.18 4.34
C HIS A 83 17.31 -3.82 5.53
N GLY A 84 16.32 -4.67 5.27
CA GLY A 84 15.51 -5.34 6.31
C GLY A 84 14.40 -4.47 6.92
N GLU A 85 14.19 -3.26 6.40
CA GLU A 85 13.10 -2.38 6.79
C GLU A 85 12.00 -2.38 5.72
N LEU A 86 10.74 -2.29 6.15
CA LEU A 86 9.59 -2.06 5.27
C LEU A 86 9.32 -0.55 5.21
N ILE A 87 9.49 0.04 4.04
CA ILE A 87 9.31 1.48 3.83
C ILE A 87 8.00 1.74 3.08
N LEU A 88 7.00 2.26 3.80
CA LEU A 88 5.76 2.77 3.23
C LEU A 88 6.03 4.10 2.52
N THR A 89 5.93 4.10 1.21
CA THR A 89 6.44 5.17 0.34
C THR A 89 5.35 6.14 -0.08
N LEU A 90 4.19 5.62 -0.51
CA LEU A 90 3.08 6.42 -0.98
C LEU A 90 1.75 5.73 -0.65
N VAL A 91 0.71 6.53 -0.40
CA VAL A 91 -0.68 6.09 -0.46
C VAL A 91 -1.42 7.04 -1.40
N SER A 92 -2.20 6.51 -2.32
CA SER A 92 -2.94 7.28 -3.33
C SER A 92 -4.32 6.68 -3.57
N THR A 93 -5.26 7.50 -4.01
CA THR A 93 -6.58 7.10 -4.53
C THR A 93 -6.79 7.51 -5.98
N GLU A 94 -5.76 8.09 -6.60
CA GLU A 94 -5.79 8.51 -8.00
C GLU A 94 -5.46 7.31 -8.90
N ASP A 95 -5.96 7.35 -10.14
CA ASP A 95 -5.65 6.36 -11.15
C ASP A 95 -4.14 6.14 -11.27
N HIS A 96 -3.74 4.92 -11.65
CA HIS A 96 -2.34 4.45 -11.70
C HIS A 96 -1.40 5.28 -12.61
N ASP A 97 -1.83 6.42 -13.14
CA ASP A 97 -1.03 7.37 -13.91
C ASP A 97 0.18 7.91 -13.13
N ILE A 98 0.17 7.89 -11.79
CA ILE A 98 1.38 8.16 -10.97
C ILE A 98 2.54 7.17 -11.29
N LEU A 99 2.22 5.99 -11.81
CA LEU A 99 3.19 4.96 -12.18
C LEU A 99 3.65 5.08 -13.64
N LYS A 100 3.03 5.97 -14.44
CA LYS A 100 3.43 6.27 -15.82
C LYS A 100 4.51 7.35 -15.82
N GLY A 101 5.69 7.01 -15.28
CA GLY A 101 6.93 7.75 -15.45
C GLY A 101 7.88 6.97 -16.35
#